data_AF-A0A9E1PEK7-F1
#
_entry.id   AF-A0A9E1PEK7-F1
#
_cell.length_a   1.000
_cell.length_b   1.000
_cell.length_c   1.000
_cell.angle_alpha   90.00
_cell.angle_beta   90.00
_cell.angle_gamma   90.00
#
_symmetry.space_group_name_H-M   'P 1'
#
loop_
_entity.id
_entity.type
_entity.pdbx_description
1 polymer ?
#
loop_
_entity_poly.entity_id
_entity_poly.type
_entity_poly.pdbx_seq_one_letter_code
_entity_poly.pdbx_strand_id
1 'polypeptide(L)'
;MQRPNSDSAYYSEFIELQVNLCKKIVDLRKSRKLVQEDMADYELSVRQYQRMEQDPTAIVSLWQVFKIAKAHNLDLKQLFDL
;
A
#
# COMPACT_ATOMS: atom_id res chain seq x y z
N MET A 1 12.78 -10.15 -1.89
CA MET A 1 11.49 -10.28 -2.59
C MET A 1 11.76 -10.28 -4.08
N GLN A 2 11.15 -11.19 -4.83
CA GLN A 2 11.32 -11.28 -6.28
C GLN A 2 10.66 -10.06 -6.94
N ARG A 3 11.39 -9.37 -7.82
CA ARG A 3 10.80 -8.28 -8.61
C ARG A 3 9.90 -8.86 -9.69
N PRO A 4 8.76 -8.22 -10.02
CA PRO A 4 7.93 -8.67 -11.13
C PRO A 4 8.75 -8.68 -12.43
N ASN A 5 8.65 -9.75 -13.20
CA ASN A 5 9.29 -9.83 -14.51
C ASN A 5 8.49 -9.00 -15.52
N SER A 6 9.13 -8.01 -16.16
CA SER A 6 8.51 -7.17 -17.20
C SER A 6 7.97 -7.97 -18.38
N ASP A 7 8.54 -9.14 -18.63
CA ASP A 7 8.17 -10.00 -19.75
C ASP A 7 7.00 -10.94 -19.42
N SER A 8 6.48 -10.87 -18.19
CA SER A 8 5.31 -11.65 -17.77
C SER A 8 4.04 -11.07 -18.39
N ALA A 9 3.14 -11.95 -18.86
CA ALA A 9 1.80 -11.56 -19.29
C ALA A 9 0.99 -10.83 -18.20
N TYR A 10 1.32 -11.08 -16.92
CA TYR A 10 0.65 -10.48 -15.76
C TYR A 10 1.31 -9.18 -15.28
N TYR A 11 2.39 -8.73 -15.90
CA TYR A 11 3.17 -7.58 -15.40
C TYR A 11 2.35 -6.30 -15.37
N SER A 12 1.71 -5.95 -16.49
CA SER A 12 0.93 -4.71 -16.61
C SER A 12 -0.22 -4.64 -15.61
N GLU A 13 -0.98 -5.74 -15.47
CA GLU A 13 -2.08 -5.85 -14.51
C GLU A 13 -1.58 -5.71 -13.07
N PHE A 14 -0.44 -6.35 -12.75
CA PHE A 14 0.16 -6.22 -11.43
C PHE A 14 0.66 -4.80 -11.12
N ILE A 15 1.26 -4.11 -12.09
CA ILE A 15 1.68 -2.71 -11.93
C ILE A 15 0.46 -1.81 -11.72
N GLU A 16 -0.63 -2.03 -12.47
CA GLU A 16 -1.88 -1.28 -12.29
C GLU A 16 -2.47 -1.49 -10.90
N LEU A 17 -2.49 -2.73 -10.41
CA LEU A 17 -2.88 -3.06 -9.04
C LEU A 17 -2.03 -2.29 -8.01
N GLN A 18 -0.71 -2.27 -8.16
CA GLN A 18 0.19 -1.52 -7.27
C GLN A 18 -0.09 -0.02 -7.30
N VAL A 19 -0.31 0.56 -8.48
CA VAL A 19 -0.61 1.99 -8.66
C VAL A 19 -1.94 2.35 -7.97
N ASN A 20 -2.98 1.53 -8.15
CA ASN A 20 -4.28 1.77 -7.55
C ASN A 20 -4.23 1.65 -6.02
N LEU A 21 -3.51 0.64 -5.52
CA LEU A 21 -3.31 0.47 -4.08
C LEU A 21 -2.52 1.65 -3.48
N CYS A 22 -1.46 2.10 -4.13
CA CYS A 22 -0.68 3.27 -3.71
C CYS A 22 -1.55 4.52 -3.58
N LYS A 23 -2.36 4.84 -4.62
CA LYS A 23 -3.31 5.96 -4.57
C LYS A 23 -4.29 5.84 -3.40
N LYS A 24 -4.86 4.65 -3.21
CA LYS A 24 -5.82 4.40 -2.14
C LYS A 24 -5.22 4.57 -0.74
N ILE A 25 -3.97 4.14 -0.53
CA ILE A 25 -3.27 4.36 0.74
C ILE A 25 -3.15 5.85 1.04
N VAL A 26 -2.74 6.64 0.05
CA VAL A 26 -2.62 8.10 0.16
C VAL A 26 -3.97 8.73 0.49
N ASP A 27 -5.03 8.31 -0.20
CA ASP A 27 -6.38 8.82 0.00
C ASP A 27 -6.93 8.45 1.38
N LEU A 28 -6.71 7.23 1.84
CA LEU A 28 -7.11 6.77 3.17
C LEU A 28 -6.46 7.61 4.27
N ARG A 29 -5.17 7.90 4.16
CA ARG A 29 -4.49 8.76 5.13
C ARG A 29 -5.03 10.18 5.12
N LYS A 30 -5.17 10.78 3.93
CA LYS A 30 -5.69 12.15 3.78
C LYS A 30 -7.14 12.27 4.28
N SER A 31 -7.99 11.29 4.00
CA SER A 31 -9.39 11.27 4.46
C SER A 31 -9.52 11.29 5.99
N ARG A 32 -8.55 10.72 6.69
CA ARG A 32 -8.46 10.72 8.16
C ARG A 32 -7.66 11.87 8.74
N LYS A 33 -7.14 12.76 7.90
CA LYS A 33 -6.28 13.89 8.29
C LYS A 33 -5.02 13.46 9.06
N LEU A 34 -4.48 12.29 8.73
CA LEU A 34 -3.27 11.75 9.36
C LEU A 34 -2.02 12.22 8.60
N VAL A 35 -0.94 12.44 9.34
CA VAL A 35 0.41 12.61 8.78
C VAL A 35 1.10 11.26 8.63
N GLN A 36 2.27 11.23 8.00
CA GLN A 36 2.99 9.97 7.76
C GLN A 36 3.57 9.41 9.05
N GLU A 37 3.89 10.28 10.00
CA GLU A 37 4.42 9.95 11.33
C GLU A 37 3.39 9.17 12.16
N ASP A 38 2.10 9.48 12.02
CA ASP A 38 1.00 8.77 12.70
C ASP A 38 0.94 7.29 12.31
N MET A 39 1.59 6.89 11.20
CA MET A 39 1.63 5.49 10.77
C MET A 39 2.49 4.62 11.69
N ALA A 40 3.39 5.23 12.46
CA ALA A 40 4.20 4.54 13.46
C ALA A 40 3.35 3.86 14.54
N ASP A 41 2.22 4.46 14.90
CA ASP A 41 1.27 3.93 15.89
C ASP A 41 0.60 2.62 15.41
N TYR A 42 0.67 2.33 14.11
CA TYR A 42 0.12 1.13 13.49
C TYR A 42 1.21 0.12 13.09
N GLU A 43 2.35 0.14 13.77
CA GLU A 43 3.51 -0.72 13.54
C GLU A 43 4.07 -0.67 12.11
N LEU A 44 3.88 0.46 11.41
CA LEU A 44 4.50 0.73 10.13
C LEU A 44 5.67 1.68 10.35
N SER A 45 6.85 1.33 9.87
CA SER A 45 7.96 2.29 9.87
C SER A 45 7.57 3.49 9.00
N VAL A 46 7.72 4.71 9.53
CA VAL A 46 7.45 5.96 8.79
C VAL A 46 8.14 5.96 7.43
N ARG A 47 9.40 5.52 7.38
CA ARG A 47 10.17 5.43 6.13
C ARG A 47 9.59 4.40 5.16
N GLN A 48 9.13 3.25 5.66
CA GLN A 48 8.49 2.25 4.81
C GLN A 48 7.19 2.80 4.22
N TYR A 49 6.37 3.44 5.06
CA TYR A 49 5.12 4.04 4.64
C TYR A 49 5.32 5.16 3.61
N GLN A 50 6.27 6.06 3.84
CA GLN A 50 6.68 7.09 2.89
C GLN A 50 7.01 6.53 1.51
N ARG A 51 7.77 5.44 1.46
CA ARG A 51 8.11 4.79 0.20
C ARG A 51 6.87 4.21 -0.49
N MET A 52 5.94 3.63 0.26
CA MET A 52 4.70 3.07 -0.29
C MET A 52 3.80 4.16 -0.89
N GLU A 53 3.79 5.38 -0.34
CA GLU A 53 3.05 6.51 -0.92
C GLU A 53 3.74 7.13 -2.16
N GLN A 54 5.07 7.03 -2.24
CA GLN A 54 5.86 7.64 -3.33
C GLN A 54 6.05 6.72 -4.53
N ASP A 55 6.19 5.42 -4.27
CA ASP A 55 6.54 4.40 -5.26
C ASP A 55 5.63 3.18 -5.09
N PRO A 56 4.70 2.94 -6.03
CA PRO A 56 3.83 1.76 -6.02
C PRO A 56 4.59 0.44 -5.89
N THR A 57 5.80 0.36 -6.43
CA THR A 57 6.63 -0.86 -6.40
C THR A 57 7.25 -1.13 -5.03
N ALA A 58 7.23 -0.13 -4.13
CA ALA A 58 7.67 -0.28 -2.74
C ALA A 58 6.68 -1.05 -1.86
N ILE A 59 5.45 -1.28 -2.35
CA ILE A 59 4.49 -2.20 -1.73
C ILE A 59 4.89 -3.61 -2.13
N VAL A 60 5.68 -4.24 -1.27
CA VAL A 60 6.34 -5.51 -1.61
C VAL A 60 5.66 -6.72 -0.98
N SER A 61 4.95 -6.57 0.14
CA SER A 61 4.40 -7.70 0.91
C SER A 61 2.94 -7.55 1.32
N LEU A 62 2.23 -8.68 1.36
CA LEU A 62 0.87 -8.76 1.91
C LEU A 62 0.80 -8.31 3.38
N TRP A 63 1.88 -8.50 4.15
CA TRP A 63 1.95 -8.07 5.55
C TRP A 63 1.85 -6.54 5.70
N GLN A 64 2.53 -5.78 4.83
CA GLN A 64 2.41 -4.31 4.83
C GLN A 64 0.98 -3.88 4.48
N VAL A 65 0.38 -4.52 3.48
CA VAL A 65 -1.00 -4.24 3.07
C VAL A 65 -1.99 -4.57 4.19
N PHE A 66 -1.78 -5.68 4.89
CA PHE A 66 -2.58 -6.06 6.05
C PHE A 66 -2.49 -5.05 7.19
N LYS A 67 -1.27 -4.57 7.51
CA LYS A 67 -1.07 -3.53 8.53
C LYS A 67 -1.79 -2.24 8.18
N ILE A 68 -1.75 -1.82 6.92
CA ILE A 68 -2.50 -0.65 6.45
C ILE A 68 -4.00 -0.86 6.60
N ALA A 69 -4.53 -2.02 6.20
CA ALA A 69 -5.95 -2.31 6.37
C ALA A 69 -6.35 -2.20 7.85
N LYS A 70 -5.57 -2.78 8.76
CA LYS A 70 -5.79 -2.67 10.21
C LYS A 70 -5.65 -1.24 10.73
N ALA A 71 -4.67 -0.48 10.28
CA ALA A 71 -4.49 0.92 10.62
C ALA A 71 -5.73 1.77 10.29
N HIS A 72 -6.36 1.44 9.17
CA HIS A 72 -7.57 2.11 8.71
C HIS A 72 -8.86 1.42 9.15
N ASN A 73 -8.85 0.46 10.08
CA ASN A 73 -10.05 -0.32 10.47
C ASN A 73 -10.83 -0.88 9.27
N LEU A 74 -10.11 -1.31 8.24
CA LEU A 74 -10.65 -1.91 7.02
C LEU A 74 -10.35 -3.41 6.98
N ASP A 75 -11.20 -4.15 6.27
CA ASP A 75 -10.86 -5.48 5.76
C ASP A 75 -9.98 -5.36 4.50
N LEU A 76 -9.18 -6.40 4.20
CA LEU A 76 -8.37 -6.46 3.00
C LEU A 76 -9.22 -6.34 1.72
N LYS A 77 -10.42 -6.92 1.72
CA LYS A 77 -11.39 -6.79 0.61
C LYS A 77 -11.74 -5.32 0.36
N GLN A 78 -12.05 -4.60 1.44
CA GLN A 78 -12.33 -3.17 1.38
C GLN A 78 -11.11 -2.36 0.95
N LEU A 79 -9.88 -2.81 1.26
CA LEU A 79 -8.66 -2.14 0.81
C LEU A 79 -8.37 -2.38 -0.68
N PHE A 80 -8.67 -3.55 -1.22
CA PHE A 80 -8.47 -3.85 -2.63
C PHE A 80 -9.67 -3.52 -3.53
N ASP A 81 -10.79 -3.08 -2.94
CA ASP A 81 -12.08 -2.96 -3.65
C ASP A 81 -12.50 -4.30 -4.32
N LEU A 82 -12.21 -5.41 -3.64
CA LEU A 82 -12.55 -6.79 -4.03
C LEU A 82 -13.83 -7.29 -3.35
#